data_AF-A0A429VAP3-F1
#
_entry.id   AF-A0A429VAP3-F1
#
_cell.length_a   1.000
_cell.length_b   1.000
_cell.length_c   1.000
_cell.angle_alpha   90.00
_cell.angle_beta   90.00
_cell.angle_gamma   90.00
#
_symmetry.space_group_name_H-M   'P 1'
#
loop_
_entity.id
_entity.type
_entity.pdbx_description
1 polymer ?
#
loop_
_entity_poly.entity_id
_entity_poly.type
_entity_poly.pdbx_seq_one_letter_code
_entity_poly.pdbx_strand_id
1 'polypeptide(L)'
;MVTLSIALTMMLQGPVIDAQRQSFMKCLAAATTRGSEQKVAAEDVDAFLRQACGADGERLKASLIKFDTTHGVGRKQAEADDQQMIEDFYKDAVGHFRARATPLDAKPVTAAAPPGTPPAQPAVVPK
;
A
#
# COMPACT_ATOMS: atom_id res chain seq x y z
N MET A 1 24.51 26.38 -15.92
CA MET A 1 24.62 25.95 -14.51
C MET A 1 23.77 24.71 -14.35
N VAL A 2 24.42 23.55 -14.39
CA VAL A 2 23.77 22.25 -14.23
C VAL A 2 23.86 21.89 -12.75
N THR A 3 22.79 22.08 -12.00
CA THR A 3 22.65 21.58 -10.63
C THR A 3 22.34 20.07 -10.68
N LEU A 4 23.33 19.30 -11.11
CA LEU A 4 23.38 17.85 -10.95
C LEU A 4 23.96 17.60 -9.55
N SER A 5 23.13 17.63 -8.53
CA SER A 5 23.57 17.35 -7.16
C SER A 5 22.49 16.58 -6.42
N ILE A 6 22.86 15.34 -6.07
CA ILE A 6 22.28 14.49 -5.03
C ILE A 6 21.02 13.69 -5.46
N ALA A 7 21.25 12.57 -6.14
CA ALA A 7 20.26 11.48 -6.21
C ALA A 7 20.91 10.09 -6.21
N LEU A 8 22.12 9.93 -5.63
CA LEU A 8 22.83 8.65 -5.68
C LEU A 8 23.61 8.29 -4.40
N THR A 9 22.97 8.44 -3.24
CA THR A 9 23.40 7.82 -1.99
C THR A 9 22.40 6.76 -1.54
N MET A 10 21.90 5.95 -2.48
CA MET A 10 20.98 4.85 -2.19
C MET A 10 21.66 3.56 -1.67
N MET A 11 22.94 3.61 -1.27
CA MET A 11 23.72 2.41 -0.90
C MET A 11 24.09 2.29 0.59
N LEU A 12 23.62 3.18 1.45
CA LEU A 12 23.85 3.09 2.91
C LEU A 12 22.54 3.07 3.70
N GLN A 13 21.59 2.25 3.25
CA GLN A 13 20.39 1.98 4.03
C GLN A 13 20.83 1.17 5.26
N GLY A 14 20.73 1.76 6.45
CA GLY A 14 21.16 1.09 7.67
C GLY A 14 20.39 -0.21 7.90
N PRO A 15 20.91 -1.15 8.70
CA PRO A 15 20.33 -2.49 8.89
C PRO A 15 18.86 -2.46 9.34
N VAL A 16 18.43 -1.38 10.00
CA VAL A 16 17.04 -1.17 10.40
C VAL A 16 16.12 -0.91 9.20
N ILE A 17 16.52 -0.04 8.26
CA ILE A 17 15.72 0.28 7.06
C ILE A 17 15.59 -0.95 6.19
N ASP A 18 16.67 -1.69 6.00
CA ASP A 18 16.67 -2.96 5.27
C ASP A 18 15.72 -3.98 5.91
N ALA A 19 15.75 -4.12 7.23
CA ALA A 19 14.83 -5.00 7.94
C ALA A 19 13.36 -4.59 7.75
N GLN A 20 13.04 -3.29 7.86
CA GLN A 20 11.67 -2.81 7.62
C GLN A 20 11.23 -3.00 6.17
N ARG A 21 12.13 -2.74 5.21
CA ARG A 21 11.89 -2.96 3.78
C ARG A 21 11.59 -4.42 3.50
N GLN A 22 12.40 -5.33 4.03
CA GLN A 22 12.18 -6.77 3.89
C GLN A 22 10.86 -7.21 4.54
N SER A 23 10.49 -6.68 5.71
CA SER A 23 9.19 -6.98 6.34
C SER A 23 8.04 -6.57 5.42
N PHE A 24 8.07 -5.34 4.93
CA PHE A 24 7.03 -4.81 4.07
C PHE A 24 6.92 -5.61 2.75
N MET A 25 8.04 -5.89 2.09
CA MET A 25 8.06 -6.70 0.86
C MET A 25 7.55 -8.13 1.09
N LYS A 26 7.92 -8.77 2.21
CA LYS A 26 7.39 -10.08 2.59
C LYS A 26 5.88 -10.03 2.83
N CYS A 27 5.39 -8.97 3.47
CA CYS A 27 3.96 -8.77 3.65
C CYS A 27 3.24 -8.65 2.29
N LEU A 28 3.74 -7.78 1.39
CA LEU A 28 3.15 -7.60 0.06
C LEU A 28 3.13 -8.92 -0.74
N ALA A 29 4.23 -9.67 -0.71
CA ALA A 29 4.30 -10.98 -1.36
C ALA A 29 3.28 -11.98 -0.75
N ALA A 30 3.19 -12.07 0.57
CA ALA A 30 2.23 -12.95 1.24
C ALA A 30 0.77 -12.50 1.02
N ALA A 31 0.51 -11.20 1.00
CA ALA A 31 -0.80 -10.64 0.77
C ALA A 31 -1.25 -10.84 -0.69
N THR A 32 -0.37 -10.64 -1.68
CA THR A 32 -0.70 -10.94 -3.08
C THR A 32 -1.06 -12.41 -3.28
N THR A 33 -0.30 -13.35 -2.70
CA THR A 33 -0.65 -14.79 -2.71
C THR A 33 -2.03 -15.04 -2.06
N ARG A 34 -2.25 -14.53 -0.85
CA ARG A 34 -3.54 -14.66 -0.15
C ARG A 34 -4.69 -14.04 -0.92
N GLY A 35 -4.47 -12.93 -1.62
CA GLY A 35 -5.46 -12.27 -2.45
C GLY A 35 -5.87 -13.14 -3.63
N SER A 36 -4.93 -13.87 -4.24
CA SER A 36 -5.20 -14.81 -5.32
C SER A 36 -6.02 -15.99 -4.82
N GLU A 37 -5.64 -16.57 -3.68
CA GLU A 37 -6.37 -17.68 -3.04
C GLU A 37 -7.81 -17.28 -2.65
N GLN A 38 -8.00 -16.06 -2.17
CA GLN A 38 -9.29 -15.49 -1.81
C GLN A 38 -10.08 -14.93 -3.00
N LYS A 39 -9.53 -14.97 -4.21
CA LYS A 39 -10.13 -14.43 -5.44
C LYS A 39 -10.53 -12.95 -5.29
N VAL A 40 -9.66 -12.17 -4.64
CA VAL A 40 -9.81 -10.71 -4.57
C VAL A 40 -9.81 -10.16 -5.99
N ALA A 41 -10.79 -9.30 -6.30
CA ALA A 41 -10.91 -8.70 -7.61
C ALA A 41 -9.72 -7.78 -7.91
N ALA A 42 -9.37 -7.66 -9.19
CA ALA A 42 -8.20 -6.88 -9.62
C ALA A 42 -8.32 -5.38 -9.27
N GLU A 43 -9.55 -4.87 -9.21
CA GLU A 43 -9.93 -3.54 -8.77
C GLU A 43 -9.77 -3.34 -7.26
N ASP A 44 -9.99 -4.39 -6.45
CA ASP A 44 -9.98 -4.33 -4.98
C ASP A 44 -8.61 -4.62 -4.36
N VAL A 45 -7.66 -5.15 -5.15
CA VAL A 45 -6.38 -5.62 -4.62
C VAL A 45 -5.55 -4.52 -3.95
N ASP A 46 -5.59 -3.27 -4.43
CA ASP A 46 -4.85 -2.18 -3.78
C ASP A 46 -5.35 -1.95 -2.35
N ALA A 47 -6.67 -1.84 -2.17
CA ALA A 47 -7.28 -1.71 -0.86
C ALA A 47 -6.95 -2.91 0.05
N PHE A 48 -7.00 -4.13 -0.50
CA PHE A 48 -6.64 -5.34 0.21
C PHE A 48 -5.17 -5.32 0.70
N LEU A 49 -4.22 -4.95 -0.17
CA LEU A 49 -2.80 -4.88 0.18
C LEU A 49 -2.54 -3.80 1.24
N ARG A 50 -3.18 -2.64 1.13
CA ARG A 50 -3.08 -1.57 2.13
C ARG A 50 -3.64 -2.00 3.48
N GLN A 51 -4.79 -2.66 3.50
CA GLN A 51 -5.36 -3.20 4.73
C GLN A 51 -4.44 -4.25 5.36
N ALA A 52 -3.85 -5.13 4.55
CA ALA A 52 -3.00 -6.21 5.05
C ALA A 52 -1.62 -5.74 5.52
N CYS A 53 -1.01 -4.77 4.82
CA CYS A 53 0.40 -4.41 4.97
C CYS A 53 0.65 -2.95 5.39
N GLY A 54 -0.40 -2.16 5.61
CA GLY A 54 -0.29 -0.74 5.95
C GLY A 54 0.59 -0.47 7.17
N ALA A 55 0.51 -1.31 8.21
CA ALA A 55 1.36 -1.16 9.39
C ALA A 55 2.86 -1.28 9.08
N ASP A 56 3.24 -2.20 8.19
CA ASP A 56 4.65 -2.37 7.79
C ASP A 56 5.10 -1.26 6.84
N GLY A 57 4.21 -0.79 5.95
CA GLY A 57 4.43 0.39 5.12
C GLY A 57 4.70 1.65 5.96
N GLU A 58 3.90 1.90 6.99
CA GLU A 58 4.09 3.04 7.90
C GLU A 58 5.40 2.95 8.71
N ARG A 59 5.79 1.75 9.16
CA ARG A 59 7.08 1.54 9.84
C ARG A 59 8.27 1.82 8.93
N LEU A 60 8.21 1.36 7.68
CA LEU A 60 9.24 1.65 6.69
C LEU A 60 9.30 3.14 6.41
N LYS A 61 8.16 3.79 6.14
CA LYS A 61 8.06 5.24 5.91
C LYS A 61 8.68 6.04 7.04
N ALA A 62 8.31 5.75 8.29
CA ALA A 62 8.86 6.45 9.44
C ALA A 62 10.40 6.27 9.57
N SER A 63 10.90 5.10 9.21
CA SER A 63 12.35 4.81 9.22
C SER A 63 13.09 5.58 8.13
N LEU A 64 12.49 5.71 6.95
CA LEU A 64 13.02 6.50 5.84
C LEU A 64 13.01 8.00 6.17
N ILE A 65 11.91 8.53 6.70
CA ILE A 65 11.82 9.95 7.09
C ILE A 65 12.88 10.28 8.13
N LYS A 66 13.07 9.38 9.10
CA LYS A 66 14.13 9.53 10.10
C LYS A 66 15.51 9.54 9.44
N PHE A 67 15.77 8.63 8.51
CA PHE A 67 17.02 8.59 7.77
C PHE A 67 17.25 9.90 6.99
N ASP A 68 16.31 10.29 6.14
CA ASP A 68 16.40 11.49 5.30
C ASP A 68 16.62 12.76 6.13
N THR A 69 15.87 12.90 7.23
CA THR A 69 16.04 14.05 8.13
C THR A 69 17.39 14.05 8.86
N THR A 70 17.94 12.89 9.23
CA THR A 70 19.32 12.81 9.76
C THR A 70 20.40 13.14 8.74
N HIS A 71 20.07 13.09 7.44
CA HIS A 71 20.97 13.43 6.34
C HIS A 71 20.67 14.81 5.72
N GLY A 72 19.89 15.65 6.41
CA GLY A 72 19.69 17.04 6.04
C GLY A 72 18.55 17.30 5.05
N VAL A 73 17.75 16.29 4.69
CA VAL A 73 16.52 16.49 3.92
C VAL A 73 15.50 17.20 4.81
N GLY A 74 14.84 18.23 4.28
CA GLY A 74 13.79 18.93 5.01
C GLY A 74 12.63 17.99 5.31
N ARG A 75 12.11 17.99 6.55
CA ARG A 75 11.09 17.02 6.99
C ARG A 75 9.86 16.93 6.07
N LYS A 76 9.35 18.06 5.57
CA LYS A 76 8.21 18.06 4.63
C LYS A 76 8.53 17.40 3.29
N GLN A 77 9.77 17.54 2.83
CA GLN A 77 10.25 16.91 1.62
C GLN A 77 10.43 15.40 1.82
N ALA A 78 11.09 15.00 2.92
CA ALA A 78 11.21 13.59 3.30
C ALA A 78 9.84 12.90 3.41
N GLU A 79 8.87 13.53 4.10
CA GLU A 79 7.50 13.02 4.21
C GLU A 79 6.84 12.80 2.83
N ALA A 80 7.06 13.70 1.87
CA ALA A 80 6.51 13.58 0.53
C ALA A 80 7.21 12.49 -0.29
N ASP A 81 8.54 12.50 -0.31
CA ASP A 81 9.38 11.58 -1.09
C ASP A 81 9.19 10.13 -0.58
N ASP A 82 9.20 9.93 0.74
CA ASP A 82 9.03 8.62 1.33
C ASP A 82 7.60 8.09 1.22
N GLN A 83 6.60 8.98 1.26
CA GLN A 83 5.24 8.56 0.93
C GLN A 83 5.16 8.06 -0.51
N GLN A 84 5.74 8.77 -1.48
CA GLN A 84 5.78 8.30 -2.88
C GLN A 84 6.49 6.96 -3.01
N MET A 85 7.59 6.75 -2.26
CA MET A 85 8.28 5.46 -2.25
C MET A 85 7.38 4.31 -1.77
N ILE A 86 6.61 4.51 -0.70
CA ILE A 86 5.63 3.51 -0.23
C ILE A 86 4.53 3.26 -1.25
N GLU A 87 4.01 4.33 -1.87
CA GLU A 87 2.99 4.23 -2.93
C GLU A 87 3.49 3.41 -4.12
N ASP A 88 4.75 3.57 -4.52
CA ASP A 88 5.32 2.82 -5.64
C ASP A 88 5.48 1.33 -5.33
N PHE A 89 5.81 0.96 -4.07
CA PHE A 89 5.78 -0.45 -3.65
C PHE A 89 4.39 -1.07 -3.78
N TYR A 90 3.34 -0.33 -3.40
CA TYR A 90 1.96 -0.81 -3.58
C TYR A 90 1.62 -0.95 -5.07
N LYS A 91 1.91 0.06 -5.89
CA LYS A 91 1.65 0.01 -7.34
C LYS A 91 2.34 -1.16 -8.01
N ASP A 92 3.60 -1.44 -7.66
CA ASP A 92 4.35 -2.58 -8.17
C ASP A 92 3.69 -3.92 -7.78
N ALA A 93 3.33 -4.07 -6.51
CA ALA A 93 2.62 -5.26 -6.04
C ALA A 93 1.25 -5.46 -6.71
N VAL A 94 0.47 -4.39 -6.89
CA VAL A 94 -0.80 -4.40 -7.62
C VAL A 94 -0.56 -4.80 -9.09
N GLY A 95 0.45 -4.22 -9.73
CA GLY A 95 0.85 -4.55 -11.09
C GLY A 95 1.18 -6.03 -11.24
N HIS A 96 2.00 -6.57 -10.34
CA HIS A 96 2.34 -8.00 -10.30
C HIS A 96 1.13 -8.89 -10.07
N PHE A 97 0.22 -8.51 -9.18
CA PHE A 97 -1.01 -9.26 -8.95
C PHE A 97 -1.89 -9.32 -10.20
N ARG A 98 -2.14 -8.16 -10.81
CA ARG A 98 -2.97 -8.03 -12.01
C ARG A 98 -2.37 -8.80 -13.19
N ALA A 99 -1.05 -8.72 -13.37
CA ALA A 99 -0.35 -9.47 -14.42
C ALA A 99 -0.51 -11.00 -14.26
N ARG A 100 -0.61 -11.51 -13.03
CA ARG A 100 -0.88 -12.93 -12.75
C ARG A 100 -2.36 -13.31 -12.84
N ALA A 101 -3.26 -12.34 -12.72
CA ALA A 101 -4.72 -12.57 -12.70
C ALA A 101 -5.35 -12.68 -14.11
N THR A 102 -4.72 -12.17 -15.16
CA THR A 102 -5.22 -12.28 -16.55
C THR A 102 -4.57 -13.42 -17.35
N PRO A 103 -5.31 -14.36 -17.98
CA PRO A 103 -6.66 -14.85 -17.66
C PRO A 103 -6.72 -16.39 -17.51
N LEU A 104 -7.00 -16.86 -16.29
CA LEU A 104 -7.85 -18.03 -16.07
C LEU A 104 -9.10 -17.46 -15.38
N ASP A 105 -10.21 -17.41 -16.11
CA ASP A 105 -11.56 -17.07 -15.61
C ASP A 105 -11.84 -15.60 -15.25
N ALA A 106 -11.81 -14.73 -16.26
CA ALA A 106 -12.59 -13.49 -16.24
C ALA A 106 -14.09 -13.83 -16.30
N LYS A 107 -14.71 -14.09 -15.15
CA LYS A 107 -16.16 -13.92 -14.97
C LYS A 107 -16.38 -12.75 -14.02
N PRO A 108 -17.13 -11.70 -14.42
CA PRO A 108 -17.44 -10.60 -13.52
C PRO A 108 -18.24 -11.16 -12.36
N VAL A 109 -17.72 -11.02 -11.14
CA VAL A 109 -18.56 -11.14 -9.94
C VAL A 109 -19.23 -9.78 -9.82
N THR A 110 -20.53 -9.76 -10.11
CA THR A 110 -21.41 -8.63 -9.84
C THR A 110 -21.10 -8.11 -8.44
N ALA A 111 -20.72 -6.84 -8.33
CA ALA A 111 -20.49 -6.17 -7.06
C ALA A 111 -21.68 -6.46 -6.12
N ALA A 112 -21.45 -7.26 -5.10
CA ALA A 112 -22.40 -7.41 -4.02
C ALA A 112 -22.52 -6.04 -3.35
N ALA A 113 -23.73 -5.50 -3.34
CA ALA A 113 -24.05 -4.28 -2.62
C ALA A 113 -23.54 -4.39 -1.16
N PRO A 114 -23.01 -3.29 -0.59
CA PRO A 114 -22.55 -3.31 0.80
C PRO A 114 -23.70 -3.75 1.73
N PRO A 115 -23.42 -4.56 2.77
CA PRO A 115 -24.45 -5.00 3.69
C PRO A 115 -24.96 -3.80 4.50
N GLY A 116 -26.20 -3.42 4.20
CA GLY A 116 -27.18 -2.93 5.17
C GLY A 116 -26.93 -1.55 5.79
N THR A 117 -27.55 -0.52 5.22
CA THR A 117 -28.21 0.49 6.05
C THR A 117 -29.42 -0.18 6.71
N PRO A 118 -29.56 -0.18 8.05
CA PRO A 118 -30.77 -0.72 8.67
C PRO A 118 -32.01 0.05 8.19
N PRO A 119 -33.14 -0.63 7.94
CA PRO A 119 -34.36 0.04 7.52
C PRO A 119 -34.83 1.02 8.60
N ALA A 120 -35.12 2.26 8.18
CA ALA A 120 -35.73 3.26 9.03
C ALA A 120 -37.08 2.72 9.58
N GLN A 121 -37.20 2.67 10.90
CA GLN A 121 -38.46 2.36 11.56
C GLN A 121 -39.48 3.47 11.26
N PRO A 122 -40.73 3.16 10.89
CA PRO A 122 -41.76 4.17 10.71
C PRO A 122 -42.10 4.82 12.06
N ALA A 123 -42.11 6.16 12.09
CA ALA A 123 -42.52 6.95 13.24
C ALA A 123 -43.98 6.64 13.60
N VAL A 124 -44.19 6.12 14.80
CA VAL A 124 -45.53 6.02 15.40
C VAL A 124 -45.96 7.43 15.79
N VAL A 125 -46.99 7.95 15.11
CA VAL A 125 -47.68 9.19 15.49
C VAL A 125 -48.66 8.85 16.61
N PRO A 126 -48.50 9.38 17.83
CA PRO A 126 -49.52 9.23 18.86
C PRO A 126 -50.70 10.16 18.57
N LYS A 127 -51.91 9.62 18.80
CA LYS A 127 -53.18 10.37 18.78
C LYS A 127 -53.42 11.05 20.11
#